data_AF-A0A2X2WXV1-F1
#
_entry.id   AF-A0A2X2WXV1-F1
#
_cell.length_a   1.000
_cell.length_b   1.000
_cell.length_c   1.000
_cell.angle_alpha   90.00
_cell.angle_beta   90.00
_cell.angle_gamma   90.00
#
_symmetry.space_group_name_H-M   'P 1'
#
loop_
_entity.id
_entity.type
_entity.pdbx_description
1 polymer ?
#
loop_
_entity_poly.entity_id
_entity_poly.type
_entity_poly.pdbx_seq_one_letter_code
_entity_poly.pdbx_strand_id
1 'polypeptide(L)'
;MHSQIWVVSTLLVSIVLIVLTIVKFRFHPFLALLLASFFVGAMMGMGPLEMVNAIESGIGGTLGFLAAVIGLGTILGKMMEVSGAAERIGLTLQRWPLAFR
;
A
#
# COMPACT_ATOMS: atom_id res chain seq x y z
N MET A 1 31.35 1.13 9.64
CA MET A 1 31.10 0.88 8.20
C MET A 1 30.58 -0.54 7.89
N HIS A 2 30.91 -1.59 8.66
CA HIS A 2 30.35 -2.95 8.43
C HIS A 2 28.83 -3.07 8.68
N SER A 3 28.27 -2.28 9.61
CA SER A 3 26.84 -2.34 9.97
C SER A 3 25.91 -1.82 8.85
N GLN A 4 26.37 -0.87 8.02
CA GLN A 4 25.55 -0.30 6.94
C GLN A 4 25.27 -1.33 5.84
N ILE A 5 26.25 -2.17 5.52
CA ILE A 5 26.13 -3.21 4.48
C ILE A 5 25.14 -4.28 4.92
N TRP A 6 25.15 -4.65 6.21
CA TRP A 6 24.20 -5.59 6.79
C TRP A 6 22.76 -5.08 6.71
N VAL A 7 22.52 -3.82 7.10
CA VAL A 7 21.17 -3.23 7.05
C VAL A 7 20.64 -3.15 5.63
N VAL A 8 21.46 -2.69 4.68
CA VAL A 8 21.07 -2.59 3.26
C VAL A 8 20.79 -3.97 2.66
N SER A 9 21.59 -4.98 3.00
CA SER A 9 21.38 -6.36 2.55
C SER A 9 20.05 -6.91 3.06
N THR A 10 19.76 -6.77 4.36
CA THR A 10 18.49 -7.21 4.97
C THR A 10 17.30 -6.49 4.32
N LEU A 11 17.44 -5.21 3.99
CA LEU A 11 16.38 -4.42 3.36
C LEU A 11 16.10 -4.89 1.93
N LEU A 12 17.14 -5.16 1.13
CA LEU A 12 16.99 -5.74 -0.21
C LEU A 12 16.34 -7.12 -0.18
N VAL A 13 16.77 -7.98 0.75
CA VAL A 13 16.19 -9.32 0.93
C VAL A 13 14.71 -9.23 1.30
N SER A 14 14.35 -8.29 2.19
CA SER A 14 12.96 -8.04 2.58
C SER A 14 12.08 -7.64 1.39
N ILE A 15 12.53 -6.70 0.55
CA ILE A 15 11.77 -6.28 -0.64
C ILE A 15 11.54 -7.47 -1.58
N VAL A 16 12.58 -8.26 -1.82
CA VAL A 16 12.49 -9.46 -2.65
C VAL A 16 11.50 -10.47 -2.04
N LEU A 17 11.54 -10.67 -0.72
CA LEU A 17 10.62 -11.55 0.00
C LEU A 17 9.16 -11.09 -0.14
N ILE A 18 8.88 -9.79 0.01
CA ILE A 18 7.54 -9.21 -0.17
C ILE A 18 7.04 -9.48 -1.60
N VAL A 19 7.84 -9.14 -2.61
CA VAL A 19 7.46 -9.30 -4.02
C VAL A 19 7.22 -10.78 -4.35
N LEU A 20 8.09 -11.68 -3.91
CA LEU A 20 7.90 -13.13 -4.12
C LEU A 20 6.64 -13.65 -3.44
N THR A 21 6.36 -13.19 -2.21
CA THR A 21 5.19 -13.63 -1.45
C THR A 21 3.89 -13.16 -2.11
N ILE A 22 3.84 -11.92 -2.63
CA ILE A 22 2.67 -11.39 -3.32
C ILE A 22 2.48 -12.08 -4.67
N VAL A 23 3.52 -12.10 -5.51
CA VAL A 23 3.42 -12.54 -6.91
C VAL A 23 3.27 -14.06 -7.01
N LYS A 24 4.03 -14.83 -6.23
CA LYS A 24 4.10 -16.29 -6.38
C LYS A 24 3.14 -17.03 -5.45
N PHE A 25 2.96 -16.57 -4.21
CA PHE A 25 2.09 -17.23 -3.24
C PHE A 25 0.65 -16.70 -3.20
N ARG A 26 0.31 -15.66 -3.97
CA ARG A 26 -1.05 -15.05 -4.02
C ARG A 26 -1.57 -14.64 -2.64
N PHE A 27 -0.69 -14.34 -1.68
CA PHE A 27 -1.11 -13.83 -0.37
C PHE A 27 -1.63 -12.39 -0.47
N HIS A 28 -2.55 -12.04 0.44
CA HIS A 28 -3.04 -10.67 0.55
C HIS A 28 -1.86 -9.72 0.87
N PRO A 29 -1.69 -8.58 0.17
CA PRO A 29 -0.52 -7.70 0.32
C PRO A 29 -0.25 -7.28 1.78
N PHE A 30 -1.32 -7.06 2.54
CA PHE A 30 -1.24 -6.74 3.97
C PHE A 30 -0.55 -7.83 4.80
N LEU A 31 -0.90 -9.10 4.54
CA LEU A 31 -0.32 -10.23 5.28
C LEU A 31 1.15 -10.45 4.90
N ALA A 32 1.48 -10.24 3.63
CA ALA A 32 2.86 -10.27 3.14
C ALA A 32 3.73 -9.17 3.79
N LEU A 33 3.19 -7.96 3.91
CA LEU A 33 3.85 -6.84 4.61
C LEU A 33 4.07 -7.15 6.10
N LEU A 34 3.06 -7.69 6.79
CA LEU A 34 3.20 -8.10 8.19
C LEU A 34 4.32 -9.12 8.37
N LEU A 35 4.31 -10.20 7.58
CA LEU A 35 5.34 -11.25 7.63
C LEU A 35 6.74 -10.70 7.35
N ALA A 36 6.89 -9.82 6.35
CA ALA A 36 8.17 -9.21 6.03
C ALA A 36 8.66 -8.27 7.15
N SER A 37 7.78 -7.49 7.77
CA SER A 37 8.12 -6.66 8.92
C SER A 37 8.53 -7.50 10.13
N PHE A 38 7.86 -8.63 10.36
CA PHE A 38 8.28 -9.61 11.38
C PHE A 38 9.67 -10.17 11.09
N PHE A 39 9.94 -10.52 9.83
CA PHE A 39 11.24 -11.04 9.39
C PHE A 39 12.37 -10.00 9.57
N VAL A 40 12.14 -8.75 9.16
CA VAL A 40 13.12 -7.67 9.29
C VAL A 40 13.38 -7.33 10.76
N GLY A 41 12.32 -7.23 11.58
CA GLY A 41 12.46 -6.93 13.00
C GLY A 41 13.23 -8.01 13.75
N ALA A 42 13.01 -9.28 13.40
CA ALA A 42 13.78 -10.41 13.93
C ALA A 42 15.26 -10.34 13.50
N MET A 43 15.53 -10.03 12.23
CA MET A 43 16.90 -9.87 11.70
C MET A 43 17.64 -8.65 12.28
N MET A 44 16.91 -7.61 12.69
CA MET A 44 17.46 -6.44 13.37
C MET A 44 17.61 -6.62 14.88
N GLY A 45 17.15 -7.75 15.45
CA GLY A 45 17.26 -8.02 16.89
C GLY A 45 16.36 -7.14 17.76
N MET A 46 15.26 -6.61 17.20
CA MET A 46 14.32 -5.76 17.92
C MET A 46 13.53 -6.57 18.96
N GLY A 47 13.22 -5.95 20.10
CA GLY A 47 12.36 -6.58 21.11
C GLY A 47 10.95 -6.83 20.56
N PRO A 48 10.20 -7.84 21.07
CA PRO A 48 8.85 -8.15 20.58
C PRO A 48 7.88 -6.96 20.66
N LEU A 49 7.94 -6.18 21.74
CA LEU A 49 7.14 -4.97 21.91
C LEU A 49 7.53 -3.87 20.91
N GLU A 50 8.83 -3.67 20.69
CA GLU A 50 9.34 -2.65 19.77
C GLU A 50 8.97 -2.96 18.32
N MET A 51 8.99 -4.24 17.94
CA MET A 51 8.52 -4.70 16.64
C MET A 51 7.05 -4.38 16.39
N VAL A 52 6.18 -4.69 17.35
CA VAL A 52 4.75 -4.41 17.23
C VAL A 52 4.51 -2.90 17.14
N ASN A 53 5.16 -2.10 18.00
CA ASN A 53 5.08 -0.64 17.96
C ASN A 53 5.58 -0.06 16.63
N ALA A 54 6.67 -0.59 16.07
CA ALA A 54 7.21 -0.14 14.78
C ALA A 54 6.26 -0.47 13.62
N ILE A 55 5.65 -1.66 13.63
CA ILE A 55 4.64 -2.07 12.65
C ILE A 55 3.39 -1.20 12.77
N GLU A 56 2.89 -0.99 13.99
CA GLU A 56 1.70 -0.17 14.26
C GLU A 56 1.94 1.29 13.87
N SER A 57 3.11 1.85 14.17
CA SER A 57 3.45 3.22 13.79
C SER A 57 3.56 3.37 12.27
N GLY A 58 4.23 2.45 11.58
CA GLY A 58 4.38 2.49 10.12
C GLY A 58 3.06 2.31 9.38
N ILE A 59 2.30 1.27 9.74
CA ILE A 59 0.99 0.99 9.15
C ILE A 59 -0.03 2.07 9.56
N GLY A 60 -0.06 2.48 10.83
CA GLY A 60 -0.98 3.49 11.35
C GLY A 60 -0.78 4.87 10.72
N GLY A 61 0.46 5.28 10.48
CA GLY A 61 0.76 6.53 9.77
C GLY A 61 0.26 6.52 8.32
N THR A 62 0.50 5.42 7.61
CA THR A 62 0.05 5.27 6.21
C THR A 62 -1.47 5.10 6.09
N LEU A 63 -2.07 4.24 6.94
CA LEU A 63 -3.51 4.03 6.99
C LEU A 63 -4.26 5.27 7.46
N GLY A 64 -3.71 6.08 8.38
CA GLY A 64 -4.34 7.32 8.80
C GLY A 64 -4.48 8.31 7.65
N PHE A 65 -3.41 8.51 6.87
CA PHE A 65 -3.44 9.35 5.67
C PHE A 65 -4.38 8.76 4.59
N LEU A 66 -4.23 7.47 4.29
CA LEU A 66 -5.06 6.79 3.29
C LEU A 66 -6.54 6.76 3.69
N ALA A 67 -6.88 6.61 4.98
CA ALA A 67 -8.26 6.59 5.45
C ALA A 67 -8.96 7.93 5.19
N ALA A 68 -8.27 9.06 5.41
CA ALA A 68 -8.82 10.37 5.10
C ALA A 68 -9.02 10.57 3.59
N VAL A 69 -8.01 10.22 2.78
CA VAL A 69 -8.07 10.36 1.31
C VAL A 69 -9.13 9.45 0.70
N ILE A 70 -9.17 8.18 1.09
CA ILE A 70 -10.16 7.21 0.61
C ILE A 70 -11.55 7.55 1.14
N GLY A 71 -11.68 7.97 2.40
CA GLY A 71 -12.96 8.36 2.99
C GLY A 71 -13.58 9.55 2.26
N LEU A 72 -12.82 10.63 2.07
CA LEU A 72 -13.28 11.78 1.28
C LEU A 72 -13.54 11.40 -0.18
N GLY A 73 -12.65 10.60 -0.77
CA GLY A 73 -12.80 10.12 -2.14
C GLY A 73 -14.06 9.30 -2.37
N THR A 74 -14.45 8.44 -1.42
CA THR A 74 -15.67 7.63 -1.53
C THR A 74 -16.94 8.47 -1.35
N ILE A 75 -16.93 9.47 -0.46
CA ILE A 75 -18.05 10.43 -0.33
C ILE A 75 -18.22 11.20 -1.63
N LEU A 76 -17.14 11.78 -2.16
CA LEU A 76 -17.17 12.52 -3.44
C LEU A 76 -17.61 11.60 -4.59
N GLY A 77 -17.07 10.38 -4.65
CA GLY A 77 -17.44 9.38 -5.65
C GLY A 77 -18.93 9.05 -5.61
N LYS A 78 -19.51 8.87 -4.42
CA LYS A 78 -20.94 8.60 -4.29
C LYS A 78 -21.79 9.82 -4.67
N MET A 79 -21.36 11.04 -4.32
CA MET A 79 -22.06 12.25 -4.75
C MET A 79 -22.02 12.42 -6.28
N MET A 80 -20.92 12.05 -6.93
CA MET A 80 -20.82 12.04 -8.39
C MET A 80 -21.72 10.99 -9.05
N GLU A 81 -21.90 9.84 -8.42
CA GLU A 81 -22.80 8.78 -8.86
C GLU A 81 -24.27 9.25 -8.76
N VAL A 82 -24.68 9.76 -7.60
CA VAL A 82 -26.06 10.17 -7.34
C VAL A 82 -26.48 11.43 -8.14
N SER A 83 -25.54 12.33 -8.41
CA SER A 83 -25.80 13.53 -9.24
C SER A 83 -25.84 13.25 -10.75
N GLY A 84 -25.48 12.03 -11.20
CA GLY A 84 -25.34 11.70 -12.61
C GLY A 84 -24.17 12.44 -13.31
N ALA A 85 -23.33 13.16 -12.56
CA ALA A 85 -22.19 13.89 -13.10
C ALA A 85 -21.17 12.94 -13.75
N ALA A 86 -20.90 11.80 -13.10
CA ALA A 86 -20.01 10.77 -13.66
C ALA A 86 -20.54 10.21 -14.98
N GLU A 87 -21.85 9.97 -15.08
CA GLU A 87 -22.50 9.48 -16.29
C GLU A 87 -22.43 10.50 -17.43
N ARG A 88 -22.70 11.78 -17.14
CA ARG A 88 -22.56 12.88 -18.12
C ARG A 88 -21.14 13.00 -18.66
N ILE A 89 -20.13 12.85 -17.82
CA ILE A 89 -18.72 12.87 -18.23
C ILE A 89 -18.42 11.68 -19.16
N GLY A 90 -18.86 10.47 -18.78
CA GLY A 90 -18.68 9.26 -19.60
C GLY A 90 -19.34 9.37 -20.98
N LEU A 91 -20.58 9.84 -21.05
CA LEU A 91 -21.30 10.06 -22.32
C LEU A 91 -20.61 11.13 -23.18
N THR A 92 -20.07 12.18 -22.57
CA THR A 92 -19.35 13.25 -23.28
C THR A 92 -18.02 12.75 -23.85
N LEU A 93 -17.33 11.85 -23.15
CA LEU A 93 -16.12 11.20 -23.64
C LEU A 93 -16.41 10.25 -24.81
N GLN A 94 -17.46 9.44 -24.71
CA GLN A 94 -17.85 8.51 -25.78
C GLN A 94 -18.25 9.23 -27.07
N ARG A 95 -18.93 10.37 -26.98
CA ARG A 95 -19.32 11.13 -28.17
C ARG A 95 -18.15 11.88 -28.82
N TRP A 96 -16.96 11.94 -28.21
CA TRP A 96 -15.86 12.75 -28.71
C TRP A 96 -15.10 12.01 -29.83
N PRO A 97 -15.22 12.44 -31.11
CA PRO A 97 -14.71 11.65 -32.26
C PRO A 97 -13.18 11.61 -32.37
N LEU A 98 -12.47 12.39 -31.56
CA LEU A 98 -11.01 12.53 -31.59
C LEU A 98 -10.30 11.68 -30.52
N ALA A 99 -11.03 11.02 -29.63
CA ALA A 99 -10.42 10.28 -28.52
C ALA A 99 -9.83 8.91 -28.94
N PHE A 100 -10.19 8.39 -30.11
CA PHE A 100 -9.79 7.05 -30.60
C PHE A 100 -9.26 7.07 -32.05
N ARG A 101 -8.81 8.21 -32.56
CA ARG A 101 -8.11 8.33 -33.85
C ARG A 101 -6.71 8.86 -33.64
#